data_AF-A0AB37RGP4-F1
#
_entry.id   AF-A0AB37RGP4-F1
#
_cell.length_a   1.000
_cell.length_b   1.000
_cell.length_c   1.000
_cell.angle_alpha   90.00
_cell.angle_beta   90.00
_cell.angle_gamma   90.00
#
_symmetry.space_group_name_H-M   'P 1'
#
loop_
_entity.id
_entity.type
_entity.pdbx_description
1 polymer ?
#
loop_
_entity_poly.entity_id
_entity_poly.type
_entity_poly.pdbx_seq_one_letter_code
_entity_poly.pdbx_strand_id
1 'polypeptide(L)'
;MSTQTLSPEQDSELVASVAAEQLGIKAVTLRKYSTMVEKQLNDENRFRPADNSHRLYSPADLKTFQAAIDLAEQGTTLATALGRAFGTKQAEPATTEKAPKAPAAAAEQAEPIAEKATKPETATTSVTDDKRVPTARPSGPTNTELYKQQEIIIRRLDSLSDRLNQVMAQLDQQSQQAAKPWWHFWER
;
A
#
# COMPACT_ATOMS: atom_id res chain seq x y z
N MET A 1 -40.03 -38.29 3.69
CA MET A 1 -39.48 -37.17 4.46
C MET A 1 -38.48 -36.44 3.57
N SER A 2 -38.94 -35.40 2.87
CA SER A 2 -38.08 -34.65 1.94
C SER A 2 -37.30 -33.60 2.71
N THR A 3 -35.97 -33.74 2.79
CA THR A 3 -35.08 -32.70 3.32
C THR A 3 -35.07 -31.54 2.33
N GLN A 4 -35.91 -30.55 2.58
CA GLN A 4 -35.96 -29.33 1.77
C GLN A 4 -34.69 -28.52 2.07
N THR A 5 -33.71 -28.60 1.16
CA THR A 5 -32.52 -27.74 1.15
C THR A 5 -32.97 -26.31 0.84
N LEU A 6 -33.37 -25.60 1.89
CA LEU A 6 -33.67 -24.18 1.85
C LEU A 6 -32.36 -23.39 1.75
N SER A 7 -31.93 -23.14 0.51
CA SER A 7 -31.04 -22.01 0.19
C SER A 7 -31.87 -20.89 -0.46
N PRO A 8 -32.31 -19.89 0.33
CA PRO A 8 -32.72 -18.61 -0.28
C PRO A 8 -32.40 -17.39 0.62
N GLU A 9 -31.13 -17.13 0.95
CA GLU A 9 -30.70 -15.88 1.64
C GLU A 9 -29.27 -15.44 1.20
N GLN A 10 -28.97 -15.47 -0.09
CA GLN A 10 -27.71 -14.92 -0.64
C GLN A 10 -27.87 -13.50 -1.22
N ASP A 11 -29.04 -12.87 -1.04
CA ASP A 11 -29.35 -11.48 -1.41
C ASP A 11 -29.94 -10.68 -0.22
N SER A 12 -30.02 -11.27 0.97
CA SER A 12 -30.47 -10.57 2.19
C SER A 12 -29.36 -9.60 2.64
N GLU A 13 -29.68 -8.31 2.77
CA GLU A 13 -28.71 -7.31 3.21
C GLU A 13 -28.24 -7.57 4.64
N LEU A 14 -26.93 -7.66 4.83
CA LEU A 14 -26.34 -8.10 6.09
C LEU A 14 -26.07 -6.91 7.02
N VAL A 15 -26.44 -7.08 8.30
CA VAL A 15 -26.10 -6.12 9.36
C VAL A 15 -24.59 -6.09 9.58
N ALA A 16 -24.04 -4.91 9.88
CA ALA A 16 -22.62 -4.63 10.13
C ALA A 16 -21.86 -5.64 11.01
N SER A 17 -22.51 -6.33 11.95
CA SER A 17 -21.91 -7.40 12.76
C SER A 17 -21.62 -8.65 11.92
N VAL A 18 -22.66 -9.24 11.35
CA VAL A 18 -22.60 -10.47 10.53
C VAL A 18 -21.72 -10.26 9.30
N ALA A 19 -21.85 -9.11 8.64
CA ALA A 19 -21.02 -8.68 7.52
C ALA A 19 -19.51 -8.62 7.88
N ALA A 20 -19.18 -8.18 9.09
CA ALA A 20 -17.78 -8.07 9.52
C ALA A 20 -17.20 -9.42 9.96
N GLU A 21 -18.01 -10.30 10.55
CA GLU A 21 -17.62 -11.69 10.86
C GLU A 21 -17.24 -12.47 9.59
N GLN A 22 -18.01 -12.34 8.50
CA GLN A 22 -17.68 -12.94 7.20
C GLN A 22 -16.35 -12.44 6.62
N LEU A 23 -15.99 -11.19 6.90
CA LEU A 23 -14.73 -10.56 6.48
C LEU A 23 -13.57 -10.78 7.48
N GLY A 24 -13.79 -11.46 8.60
CA GLY A 24 -12.77 -11.65 9.65
C GLY A 24 -12.35 -10.36 10.38
N ILE A 25 -13.11 -9.27 10.24
CA ILE A 25 -12.80 -7.94 10.83
C ILE A 25 -13.80 -7.53 11.91
N LYS A 26 -13.45 -6.49 12.68
CA LYS A 26 -14.37 -5.92 13.67
C LYS A 26 -15.44 -5.07 12.97
N ALA A 27 -16.69 -5.14 13.43
CA ALA A 27 -17.80 -4.35 12.90
C ALA A 27 -17.55 -2.82 12.92
N VAL A 28 -16.80 -2.33 13.91
CA VAL A 28 -16.37 -0.92 13.98
C VAL A 28 -15.42 -0.55 12.83
N THR A 29 -14.54 -1.49 12.42
CA THR A 29 -13.64 -1.33 11.29
C THR A 29 -14.44 -1.29 9.98
N LEU A 30 -15.37 -2.22 9.77
CA LEU A 30 -16.26 -2.20 8.59
C LEU A 30 -17.06 -0.90 8.50
N ARG A 31 -17.58 -0.39 9.62
CA ARG A 31 -18.27 0.92 9.72
C ARG A 31 -17.37 2.10 9.37
N LYS A 32 -16.07 2.03 9.68
CA LYS A 32 -15.08 3.02 9.25
C LYS A 32 -14.83 2.93 7.74
N TYR A 33 -14.72 1.72 7.19
CA TYR A 33 -14.45 1.52 5.77
C TYR A 33 -15.63 1.96 4.91
N SER A 34 -16.86 1.67 5.34
CA SER A 34 -18.08 2.15 4.67
C SER A 34 -18.20 3.68 4.68
N THR A 35 -17.88 4.36 5.80
CA THR A 35 -17.84 5.84 5.83
C THR A 35 -16.73 6.44 4.97
N MET A 36 -15.65 5.71 4.70
CA MET A 36 -14.64 6.15 3.72
C MET A 36 -15.17 6.01 2.30
N VAL A 37 -15.83 4.90 1.96
CA VAL A 37 -16.43 4.67 0.64
C VAL A 37 -17.56 5.64 0.33
N GLU A 38 -18.45 5.95 1.29
CA GLU A 38 -19.50 6.98 1.15
C GLU A 38 -18.91 8.35 0.77
N LYS A 39 -17.83 8.75 1.45
CA LYS A 39 -17.12 10.00 1.15
C LYS A 39 -16.38 10.00 -0.19
N GLN A 40 -15.95 8.83 -0.67
CA GLN A 40 -15.29 8.67 -1.97
C GLN A 40 -16.28 8.64 -3.14
N LEU A 41 -17.47 8.07 -2.94
CA LEU A 41 -18.58 8.06 -3.90
C LEU A 41 -19.39 9.37 -3.88
N ASN A 42 -19.28 10.16 -2.81
CA ASN A 42 -20.20 11.27 -2.50
C ASN A 42 -21.67 10.81 -2.43
N ASP A 43 -21.87 9.60 -1.91
CA ASP A 43 -23.18 8.95 -1.70
C ASP A 43 -23.26 8.50 -0.24
N GLU A 44 -23.95 9.28 0.59
CA GLU A 44 -24.10 9.03 2.03
C GLU A 44 -25.16 7.95 2.37
N ASN A 45 -25.98 7.58 1.38
CA ASN A 45 -27.09 6.64 1.54
C ASN A 45 -26.77 5.23 1.01
N ARG A 46 -25.64 5.06 0.31
CA ARG A 46 -25.12 3.79 -0.22
C ARG A 46 -25.26 2.58 0.72
N PHE A 47 -24.96 2.75 2.00
CA PHE A 47 -25.03 1.70 3.04
C PHE A 47 -26.07 2.02 4.13
N ARG A 48 -26.94 3.00 3.90
CA ARG A 48 -27.93 3.51 4.86
C ARG A 48 -29.27 3.68 4.14
N PRO A 49 -30.19 2.72 4.24
CA PRO A 49 -31.56 2.90 3.77
C PRO A 49 -32.16 4.15 4.41
N ALA A 50 -32.94 4.93 3.66
CA ALA A 50 -33.53 6.18 4.15
C ALA A 50 -34.36 5.98 5.44
N ASP A 51 -34.97 4.80 5.60
CA ASP A 51 -35.80 4.43 6.75
C ASP A 51 -35.02 3.79 7.91
N ASN A 52 -33.69 3.60 7.81
CA ASN A 52 -32.90 2.86 8.79
C ASN A 52 -31.55 3.52 9.16
N SER A 53 -31.34 3.76 10.45
CA SER A 53 -30.06 4.29 10.98
C SER A 53 -28.91 3.27 10.95
N HIS A 54 -29.24 1.98 10.88
CA HIS A 54 -28.28 0.89 10.82
C HIS A 54 -27.68 0.75 9.42
N ARG A 55 -26.44 0.27 9.37
CA ARG A 55 -25.73 0.03 8.12
C ARG A 55 -25.98 -1.39 7.64
N LEU A 56 -26.46 -1.47 6.40
CA LEU A 56 -26.74 -2.70 5.69
C LEU A 56 -25.75 -2.84 4.53
N TYR A 57 -25.34 -4.07 4.26
CA TYR A 57 -24.31 -4.38 3.27
C TYR A 57 -24.81 -5.47 2.33
N SER A 58 -24.75 -5.23 1.02
CA SER A 58 -25.01 -6.31 0.06
C SER A 58 -23.82 -7.28 0.04
N PRO A 59 -24.04 -8.56 -0.29
CA PRO A 59 -22.94 -9.53 -0.44
C PRO A 59 -21.99 -9.19 -1.60
N ALA A 60 -22.42 -8.36 -2.56
CA ALA A 60 -21.54 -7.78 -3.58
C ALA A 60 -20.59 -6.72 -2.98
N ASP A 61 -21.08 -5.85 -2.10
CA ASP A 61 -20.22 -4.89 -1.39
C ASP A 61 -19.22 -5.61 -0.49
N LEU A 62 -19.59 -6.71 0.18
CA LEU A 62 -18.66 -7.49 1.00
C LEU A 62 -17.51 -8.09 0.19
N LYS A 63 -17.78 -8.69 -0.98
CA LYS A 63 -16.72 -9.15 -1.90
C LYS A 63 -15.81 -8.00 -2.35
N THR A 64 -16.38 -6.81 -2.52
CA THR A 64 -15.64 -5.60 -2.91
C THR A 64 -14.76 -5.08 -1.74
N PHE A 65 -15.26 -5.13 -0.50
CA PHE A 65 -14.46 -4.85 0.70
C PHE A 65 -13.34 -5.87 0.89
N GLN A 66 -13.58 -7.16 0.64
CA GLN A 66 -12.55 -8.21 0.71
C GLN A 66 -11.40 -7.92 -0.29
N ALA A 67 -11.73 -7.71 -1.56
CA ALA A 67 -10.73 -7.40 -2.59
C ALA A 67 -9.95 -6.11 -2.27
N ALA A 68 -10.58 -5.11 -1.62
CA ALA A 68 -9.89 -3.90 -1.14
C ALA A 68 -8.96 -4.15 0.06
N ILE A 69 -9.31 -5.10 0.95
CA ILE A 69 -8.44 -5.51 2.06
C ILE A 69 -7.23 -6.26 1.50
N ASP A 70 -7.44 -7.24 0.61
CA ASP A 70 -6.37 -8.01 -0.04
C ASP A 70 -5.36 -7.08 -0.78
N LEU A 71 -5.86 -6.04 -1.45
CA LEU A 71 -5.02 -5.02 -2.10
C LEU A 71 -4.30 -4.10 -1.10
N ALA A 72 -4.87 -3.86 0.07
CA ALA A 72 -4.21 -3.08 1.13
C ALA A 72 -3.10 -3.89 1.82
N GLU A 73 -3.29 -5.20 2.01
CA GLU A 73 -2.25 -6.12 2.50
C GLU A 73 -1.06 -6.23 1.54
N GLN A 74 -1.29 -6.07 0.24
CA GLN A 74 -0.24 -5.96 -0.79
C GLN A 74 0.55 -4.63 -0.74
N GLY A 75 0.27 -3.75 0.24
CA GLY A 75 1.03 -2.52 0.49
C GLY A 75 0.44 -1.25 -0.14
N THR A 76 -0.76 -1.31 -0.73
CA THR A 76 -1.47 -0.08 -1.13
C THR A 76 -2.20 0.55 0.05
N THR A 77 -2.45 1.86 0.04
CA THR A 77 -3.25 2.47 1.12
C THR A 77 -4.69 1.99 1.01
N LEU A 78 -5.31 1.65 2.15
CA LEU A 78 -6.70 1.19 2.20
C LEU A 78 -7.67 2.17 1.51
N ALA A 79 -7.45 3.48 1.61
CA ALA A 79 -8.27 4.47 0.92
C ALA A 79 -8.20 4.28 -0.61
N THR A 80 -7.00 4.14 -1.17
CA THR A 80 -6.78 3.86 -2.59
C THR A 80 -7.36 2.50 -3.00
N ALA A 81 -7.21 1.47 -2.16
CA ALA A 81 -7.72 0.13 -2.43
C ALA A 81 -9.26 0.08 -2.48
N LEU A 82 -9.92 0.67 -1.47
CA LEU A 82 -11.37 0.86 -1.43
C LEU A 82 -11.85 1.68 -2.63
N GLY A 83 -11.17 2.79 -2.92
CA GLY A 83 -11.53 3.67 -4.02
C GLY A 83 -11.45 2.95 -5.37
N ARG A 84 -10.43 2.12 -5.59
CA ARG A 84 -10.25 1.29 -6.78
C ARG A 84 -11.29 0.16 -6.87
N ALA A 85 -11.61 -0.48 -5.75
CA ALA A 85 -12.53 -1.62 -5.72
C ALA A 85 -14.00 -1.18 -5.96
N PHE A 86 -14.45 -0.09 -5.34
CA PHE A 86 -15.80 0.45 -5.51
C PHE A 86 -15.96 1.29 -6.81
N GLY A 87 -14.98 1.27 -7.71
CA GLY A 87 -15.03 1.99 -8.99
C GLY A 87 -15.09 3.51 -8.84
N THR A 88 -14.83 4.06 -7.65
CA THR A 88 -14.75 5.51 -7.47
C THR A 88 -13.62 6.03 -8.32
N LYS A 89 -13.91 7.11 -9.06
CA LYS A 89 -12.87 7.99 -9.57
C LYS A 89 -12.36 8.84 -8.41
N GLN A 90 -11.80 8.20 -7.37
CA GLN A 90 -11.10 8.93 -6.33
C GLN A 90 -9.99 9.70 -7.04
N ALA A 91 -9.96 11.02 -6.82
CA ALA A 91 -9.05 11.91 -7.52
C ALA A 91 -7.62 11.36 -7.49
N GLU A 92 -6.91 11.54 -8.61
CA GLU A 92 -5.46 11.33 -8.66
C GLU A 92 -4.83 11.96 -7.41
N PRO A 93 -3.75 11.36 -6.85
CA PRO A 93 -3.03 11.99 -5.75
C PRO A 93 -2.74 13.44 -6.16
N ALA A 94 -3.21 14.37 -5.35
CA ALA A 94 -2.97 15.79 -5.56
C ALA A 94 -1.50 16.10 -5.29
N THR A 95 -0.65 15.68 -6.22
CA THR A 95 0.73 16.11 -6.36
C THR A 95 0.66 17.57 -6.81
N THR A 96 0.36 18.46 -5.88
CA THR A 96 0.77 19.87 -5.99
C THR A 96 2.29 19.93 -5.87
N GLU A 97 2.98 19.37 -6.87
CA GLU A 97 4.35 19.72 -7.19
C GLU A 97 4.32 21.17 -7.70
N LYS A 98 4.50 22.08 -6.75
CA LYS A 98 4.70 23.49 -7.01
C LYS A 98 6.05 23.65 -7.73
N ALA A 99 6.03 23.49 -9.04
CA ALA A 99 7.21 23.56 -9.89
C ALA A 99 7.94 24.91 -9.73
N PRO A 100 9.25 24.90 -9.41
CA PRO A 100 10.15 26.00 -9.71
C PRO A 100 10.83 25.76 -11.07
N LYS A 101 10.44 26.61 -12.01
CA LYS A 101 10.92 26.82 -13.38
C LYS A 101 12.45 26.67 -13.63
N ALA A 102 12.84 25.56 -14.28
CA ALA A 102 13.87 25.43 -15.35
C ALA A 102 15.35 25.85 -15.07
N PRO A 103 16.36 25.63 -15.97
CA PRO A 103 16.36 24.90 -17.27
C PRO A 103 17.56 23.92 -17.51
N ALA A 104 17.34 22.88 -18.34
CA ALA A 104 18.33 22.21 -19.22
C ALA A 104 17.53 21.23 -20.13
N ALA A 105 17.54 21.27 -21.46
CA ALA A 105 18.62 21.22 -22.46
C ALA A 105 19.13 19.79 -22.77
N ALA A 106 18.95 19.41 -24.04
CA ALA A 106 19.56 18.30 -24.80
C ALA A 106 19.13 16.83 -24.56
N ALA A 107 18.74 16.19 -25.68
CA ALA A 107 19.07 14.82 -26.12
C ALA A 107 18.61 13.60 -25.27
N GLU A 108 18.29 12.44 -25.83
CA GLU A 108 17.90 12.03 -27.19
C GLU A 108 17.32 10.60 -27.03
N GLN A 109 16.16 10.29 -27.62
CA GLN A 109 15.53 8.98 -27.42
C GLN A 109 16.05 7.99 -28.47
N ALA A 110 16.58 6.86 -28.01
CA ALA A 110 16.90 5.70 -28.85
C ALA A 110 16.09 4.48 -28.39
N GLU A 111 15.77 3.62 -29.37
CA GLU A 111 14.64 2.67 -29.37
C GLU A 111 14.89 1.30 -28.67
N PRO A 112 13.86 0.43 -28.55
CA PRO A 112 13.79 -0.56 -27.48
C PRO A 112 14.21 -2.01 -27.82
N ILE A 113 14.31 -2.75 -26.71
CA ILE A 113 14.50 -4.18 -26.45
C ILE A 113 13.62 -5.16 -27.27
N ALA A 114 14.25 -6.22 -27.82
CA ALA A 114 13.69 -7.54 -28.21
C ALA A 114 14.85 -8.51 -28.54
N GLU A 115 14.76 -9.85 -28.56
CA GLU A 115 13.95 -10.86 -27.84
C GLU A 115 14.91 -12.05 -27.53
N LYS A 116 14.90 -12.67 -26.34
CA LYS A 116 14.28 -13.98 -26.02
C LYS A 116 14.95 -15.27 -26.59
N ALA A 117 15.01 -16.29 -25.72
CA ALA A 117 15.35 -17.72 -25.98
C ALA A 117 16.86 -18.01 -26.26
N THR A 118 17.47 -19.17 -25.91
CA THR A 118 16.99 -20.40 -25.24
C THR A 118 18.17 -21.14 -24.55
N LYS A 119 17.91 -21.89 -23.46
CA LYS A 119 18.73 -23.08 -23.04
C LYS A 119 18.35 -24.28 -23.95
N PRO A 120 19.12 -25.40 -24.11
CA PRO A 120 19.82 -26.17 -23.05
C PRO A 120 21.25 -26.69 -23.44
N GLU A 121 22.19 -26.85 -22.49
CA GLU A 121 22.69 -28.10 -21.86
C GLU A 121 23.81 -28.94 -22.55
N THR A 122 24.80 -29.28 -21.71
CA THR A 122 25.69 -30.47 -21.70
C THR A 122 26.55 -30.87 -22.92
N ALA A 123 27.88 -30.77 -22.74
CA ALA A 123 28.85 -31.85 -23.06
C ALA A 123 30.14 -31.67 -22.23
N THR A 124 30.87 -32.76 -21.96
CA THR A 124 31.96 -32.82 -20.96
C THR A 124 33.35 -33.01 -21.59
N THR A 125 34.40 -32.73 -20.81
CA THR A 125 35.81 -33.19 -20.95
C THR A 125 36.60 -32.85 -22.23
N SER A 126 37.58 -31.97 -22.08
CA SER A 126 38.95 -32.20 -22.58
C SER A 126 39.96 -31.33 -21.83
N VAL A 127 40.93 -31.96 -21.16
CA VAL A 127 42.11 -31.31 -20.54
C VAL A 127 43.20 -31.12 -21.59
N THR A 128 43.91 -29.98 -21.62
CA THR A 128 45.38 -29.84 -21.84
C THR A 128 45.81 -28.38 -21.60
N ASP A 129 46.98 -28.17 -20.98
CA ASP A 129 47.68 -26.89 -20.73
C ASP A 129 48.10 -26.12 -22.01
N ASP A 130 48.11 -24.78 -21.99
CA ASP A 130 49.31 -23.94 -21.71
C ASP A 130 48.93 -22.42 -21.80
N LYS A 131 49.86 -21.54 -21.46
CA LYS A 131 49.73 -20.10 -21.15
C LYS A 131 49.05 -19.22 -22.23
N ARG A 132 48.11 -18.38 -21.78
CA ARG A 132 48.12 -16.90 -21.96
C ARG A 132 47.09 -16.22 -21.04
N VAL A 133 47.49 -15.18 -20.33
CA VAL A 133 46.68 -14.32 -19.43
C VAL A 133 46.29 -13.06 -20.24
N PRO A 134 45.02 -12.61 -20.23
CA PRO A 134 44.55 -11.72 -19.17
C PRO A 134 43.16 -12.05 -18.59
N THR A 135 43.15 -12.26 -17.27
CA THR A 135 42.15 -11.77 -16.31
C THR A 135 40.74 -11.48 -16.87
N ALA A 136 39.92 -12.53 -17.01
CA ALA A 136 38.48 -12.36 -17.02
C ALA A 136 38.05 -11.71 -15.69
N ARG A 137 37.26 -10.64 -15.77
CA ARG A 137 36.88 -9.78 -14.64
C ARG A 137 36.25 -10.61 -13.51
N PRO A 138 36.55 -10.33 -12.21
CA PRO A 138 35.72 -10.85 -11.14
C PRO A 138 34.29 -10.33 -11.35
N SER A 139 33.37 -11.21 -11.73
CA SER A 139 31.96 -10.89 -11.97
C SER A 139 31.20 -10.82 -10.65
N GLY A 140 31.54 -9.80 -9.86
CA GLY A 140 30.95 -9.51 -8.56
C GLY A 140 31.46 -8.16 -8.04
N PRO A 141 30.73 -7.50 -7.13
CA PRO A 141 31.20 -6.25 -6.54
C PRO A 141 32.56 -6.48 -5.88
N THR A 142 33.55 -5.67 -6.24
CA THR A 142 34.88 -5.76 -5.62
C THR A 142 34.77 -5.49 -4.12
N ASN A 143 35.63 -6.07 -3.28
CA ASN A 143 35.55 -5.89 -1.83
C ASN A 143 35.53 -4.40 -1.42
N THR A 144 36.27 -3.55 -2.14
CA THR A 144 36.29 -2.09 -1.95
C THR A 144 34.94 -1.43 -2.27
N GLU A 145 34.18 -1.96 -3.22
CA GLU A 145 32.83 -1.51 -3.57
C GLU A 145 31.80 -2.02 -2.56
N LEU A 146 31.95 -3.24 -2.03
CA LEU A 146 31.17 -3.72 -0.89
C LEU A 146 31.38 -2.83 0.34
N TYR A 147 32.62 -2.41 0.66
CA TYR A 147 32.89 -1.47 1.74
C TYR A 147 32.22 -0.10 1.51
N LYS A 148 32.26 0.44 0.29
CA LYS A 148 31.53 1.68 -0.05
C LYS A 148 30.01 1.53 0.11
N GLN A 149 29.45 0.40 -0.31
CA GLN A 149 28.03 0.10 -0.12
C GLN A 149 27.67 0.00 1.36
N GLN A 150 28.47 -0.67 2.18
CA GLN A 150 28.30 -0.74 3.63
C GLN A 150 28.35 0.66 4.28
N GLU A 151 29.31 1.50 3.91
CA GLU A 151 29.41 2.87 4.43
C GLU A 151 28.18 3.73 4.05
N ILE A 152 27.69 3.62 2.82
CA ILE A 152 26.45 4.29 2.38
C ILE A 152 25.24 3.78 3.17
N ILE A 153 25.16 2.47 3.47
CA ILE A 153 24.09 1.88 4.27
C ILE A 153 24.14 2.41 5.71
N ILE A 154 25.31 2.45 6.35
CA ILE A 154 25.50 2.96 7.71
C ILE A 154 25.03 4.43 7.79
N ARG A 155 25.53 5.31 6.91
CA ARG A 155 25.11 6.73 6.87
C ARG A 155 23.60 6.92 6.66
N ARG A 156 22.94 6.00 5.94
CA ARG A 156 21.48 6.01 5.75
C ARG A 156 20.76 5.56 7.02
N LEU A 157 21.26 4.54 7.73
CA LEU A 157 20.69 4.09 9.00
C LEU A 157 20.82 5.17 10.09
N ASP A 158 21.96 5.84 10.17
CA ASP A 158 22.18 6.96 11.11
C ASP A 158 21.18 8.10 10.84
N SER A 159 21.06 8.54 9.58
CA SER A 159 20.12 9.62 9.23
C SER A 159 18.63 9.25 9.41
N LEU A 160 18.27 7.96 9.34
CA LEU A 160 16.94 7.47 9.72
C LEU A 160 16.75 7.46 11.24
N SER A 161 17.75 7.06 12.01
CA SER A 161 17.76 7.10 13.48
C SER A 161 17.58 8.53 14.00
N ASP A 162 18.37 9.48 13.48
CA ASP A 162 18.28 10.91 13.83
C ASP A 162 16.89 11.47 13.53
N ARG A 163 16.31 11.12 12.37
CA ARG A 163 14.96 11.55 11.99
C ARG A 163 13.88 10.96 12.91
N LEU A 164 14.01 9.70 13.32
CA LEU A 164 13.09 9.07 14.28
C LEU A 164 13.18 9.77 15.65
N ASN A 165 14.39 10.04 16.13
CA ASN A 165 14.61 10.78 17.38
C ASN A 165 14.02 12.20 17.30
N GLN A 166 14.16 12.89 16.17
CA GLN A 166 13.59 14.21 15.95
C GLN A 166 12.04 14.19 15.90
N VAL A 167 11.43 13.17 15.30
CA VAL A 167 9.97 12.99 15.32
C VAL A 167 9.46 12.68 16.73
N MET A 168 10.17 11.85 17.50
CA MET A 168 9.83 11.59 18.90
C MET A 168 9.90 12.86 19.76
N ALA A 169 10.94 13.68 19.59
CA ALA A 169 11.07 14.96 20.28
C ALA A 169 9.98 15.97 19.90
N GLN A 170 9.58 16.02 18.62
CA GLN A 170 8.47 16.85 18.16
C GLN A 170 7.12 16.39 18.75
N LEU A 171 6.89 15.08 18.85
CA LEU A 171 5.66 14.53 19.43
C LEU A 171 5.57 14.81 20.93
N ASP A 172 6.68 14.67 21.67
CA ASP A 172 6.75 15.05 23.08
C ASP A 172 6.47 16.55 23.27
N GLN A 173 7.15 17.40 22.49
CA GLN A 173 6.95 18.85 22.54
C GLN A 173 5.51 19.26 22.17
N GLN A 174 4.88 18.58 21.19
CA GLN A 174 3.46 18.78 20.86
C GLN A 174 2.55 18.37 22.02
N SER A 175 2.84 17.28 22.72
CA SER A 175 2.08 16.85 23.89
C SER A 175 2.15 17.87 25.04
N GLN A 176 3.34 18.46 25.27
CA GLN A 176 3.54 19.51 26.27
C GLN A 176 2.84 20.83 25.87
N GLN A 177 2.75 21.17 24.59
CA GLN A 177 1.96 22.32 24.12
C GLN A 177 0.45 22.07 24.21
N ALA A 178 0.01 20.83 24.02
CA ALA A 178 -1.38 20.41 24.23
C ALA A 178 -1.77 20.31 25.72
N ALA A 179 -0.81 20.38 26.64
CA ALA A 179 -1.02 20.33 28.09
C ALA A 179 -1.59 21.62 28.70
N LYS A 180 -2.25 22.47 27.91
CA LYS A 180 -3.20 23.47 28.42
C LYS A 180 -4.56 22.78 28.55
N PRO A 181 -4.99 22.32 29.75
CA PRO A 181 -6.28 21.69 29.88
C PRO A 181 -7.38 22.67 29.47
N TRP A 182 -8.23 22.20 28.56
CA TRP A 182 -9.35 22.93 27.97
C TRP A 182 -10.32 23.55 28.99
N TRP A 183 -10.32 23.03 30.22
CA TRP A 183 -11.04 23.58 31.37
C TRP A 183 -10.63 25.01 31.74
N HIS A 184 -9.38 25.44 31.54
CA HIS A 184 -8.96 26.83 31.82
C HIS A 184 -9.66 27.89 30.95
N PHE A 185 -10.37 27.47 29.89
CA PHE A 185 -11.20 28.37 29.09
C PHE A 185 -12.49 28.79 29.81
N TRP A 186 -12.92 28.07 30.85
CA TRP A 186 -14.19 28.25 31.56
C TRP A 186 -14.05 29.03 32.88
N GLU A 187 -12.86 29.54 33.18
CA GLU A 187 -12.46 30.09 34.49
C GLU A 187 -12.46 31.63 34.51
N ARG A 188 -13.35 32.27 33.72
CA ARG A 188 -13.37 33.72 33.48
C ARG A 188 -14.79 34.32 33.39
#